data_AF-A0A0M9YWW0-F1
#
_entry.id   AF-A0A0M9YWW0-F1
#
_cell.length_a   1.000
_cell.length_b   1.000
_cell.length_c   1.000
_cell.angle_alpha   90.00
_cell.angle_beta   90.00
_cell.angle_gamma   90.00
#
_symmetry.space_group_name_H-M   'P 1'
#
loop_
_entity.id
_entity.type
_entity.pdbx_description
1 polymer ?
#
loop_
_entity_poly.entity_id
_entity_poly.type
_entity_poly.pdbx_seq_one_letter_code
_entity_poly.pdbx_strand_id
1 'polypeptide(L)'
;DDKGTYTPPTGTVVQDFEGTDFGSWTATGTAFGTAPAAGAVDGQGTVDGFDGKGLANSFHSGDAATGTLTSPSFTVDSKYLNFKVGGGRHPHVDGTVMEQGPPPAGTVLADFEGGTYGDWTTTGEAFGTAPAGGTLPNQQEVSGFLGSGLVNSYLNGDSTTGTLTSPEFTVDKKHINFLIGGGNHPADSDNPTAVELLVDGQVVRSTTGQDGEALNWASWDVGELAGKKAQIKIVDDNSGGWGHLNVDHIMLSDTQAQPVSQETSVNLIVDGKVVRSATGSNSESLDWASFDMRPYAGKEAQIQIVDMNTAGWGHLLADRFTAADTAAKSVVQRADWADYGKDYYAAVSWENAPGGKRYMVGWMNNWDYSGAIPTSPWRGAQSIPREIALRTVDGRIRLISRPVNSVTSLRQPQAVSAADVTVKSASKTLIGPAAKGKALDIEATFSLKDADRFGLKVRTGAGGEETVIGYDTTTQELYVDRTRSGAVDFNSTFPGVQTAPLKAKNGKVKLRILVDWSSVEVFGGSGEAVITDQIFPDPASQGVQVFAENGSVKLDKAVVWHLDSAHK
;
A
#
# COMPACT_ATOMS: atom_id res chain seq x y z
N ASP A 1 -11.46 14.22 -12.91
CA ASP A 1 -12.49 15.03 -13.59
C ASP A 1 -13.93 14.64 -13.23
N ASP A 2 -14.29 14.54 -11.95
CA ASP A 2 -15.71 14.52 -11.56
C ASP A 2 -16.20 15.98 -11.44
N LYS A 3 -16.97 16.43 -12.43
CA LYS A 3 -17.46 17.81 -12.53
C LYS A 3 -18.70 18.05 -11.65
N GLY A 4 -18.60 17.76 -10.35
CA GLY A 4 -19.53 18.26 -9.32
C GLY A 4 -20.96 17.69 -9.35
N THR A 5 -21.18 16.53 -9.97
CA THR A 5 -22.54 15.91 -10.00
C THR A 5 -22.79 14.98 -8.82
N TYR A 6 -21.77 14.71 -8.01
CA TYR A 6 -21.92 13.87 -6.83
C TYR A 6 -22.59 14.64 -5.69
N THR A 7 -23.78 14.19 -5.30
CA THR A 7 -24.42 14.63 -4.07
C THR A 7 -24.05 13.63 -2.97
N PRO A 8 -23.28 14.01 -1.93
CA PRO A 8 -22.96 13.11 -0.84
C PRO A 8 -24.23 12.72 -0.07
N PRO A 9 -24.24 11.57 0.64
CA PRO A 9 -25.35 11.18 1.50
C PRO A 9 -25.71 12.28 2.50
N THR A 10 -27.01 12.45 2.74
CA THR A 10 -27.49 13.33 3.82
C THR A 10 -27.20 12.70 5.19
N GLY A 11 -27.05 13.55 6.20
CA GLY A 11 -26.75 13.13 7.56
C GLY A 11 -26.72 14.31 8.53
N THR A 12 -26.33 14.04 9.77
CA THR A 12 -26.17 15.05 10.82
C THR A 12 -24.74 15.55 10.83
N VAL A 13 -24.56 16.86 10.68
CA VAL A 13 -23.22 17.48 10.77
C VAL A 13 -22.73 17.36 12.21
N VAL A 14 -21.55 16.76 12.37
CA VAL A 14 -20.81 16.64 13.64
C VAL A 14 -19.86 17.83 13.80
N GLN A 15 -19.18 18.21 12.73
CA GLN A 15 -18.31 19.38 12.67
C GLN A 15 -18.16 19.85 11.21
N ASP A 16 -18.36 21.14 10.96
CA ASP A 16 -18.19 21.79 9.65
C ASP A 16 -17.12 22.89 9.63
N PHE A 17 -16.52 23.22 10.78
CA PHE A 17 -15.47 24.23 10.91
C PHE A 17 -15.84 25.64 10.40
N GLU A 18 -17.13 25.99 10.38
CA GLU A 18 -17.61 27.31 9.95
C GLU A 18 -17.55 28.39 11.07
N GLY A 19 -17.08 28.01 12.25
CA GLY A 19 -16.92 28.88 13.42
C GLY A 19 -15.74 29.85 13.32
N THR A 20 -15.67 30.81 14.24
CA THR A 20 -14.53 31.73 14.38
C THR A 20 -13.34 31.11 15.12
N ASP A 21 -13.53 29.94 15.72
CA ASP A 21 -12.55 29.12 16.42
C ASP A 21 -12.92 27.63 16.26
N PHE A 22 -12.11 26.73 16.84
CA PHE A 22 -12.38 25.28 16.81
C PHE A 22 -13.47 24.82 17.81
N GLY A 23 -14.12 25.75 18.51
CA GLY A 23 -15.17 25.47 19.48
C GLY A 23 -14.70 24.58 20.63
N SER A 24 -15.29 23.39 20.74
CA SER A 24 -14.98 22.41 21.80
C SER A 24 -13.86 21.43 21.43
N TRP A 25 -13.30 21.53 20.23
CA TRP A 25 -12.14 20.73 19.83
C TRP A 25 -10.88 21.24 20.50
N THR A 26 -9.99 20.32 20.85
CA THR A 26 -8.72 20.62 21.53
C THR A 26 -7.57 20.46 20.54
N ALA A 27 -6.80 21.54 20.35
CA ALA A 27 -5.58 21.52 19.57
C ALA A 27 -4.35 21.27 20.46
N THR A 28 -3.38 20.52 19.95
CA THR A 28 -2.02 20.39 20.51
C THR A 28 -0.98 20.79 19.47
N GLY A 29 0.24 21.09 19.91
CA GLY A 29 1.32 21.48 19.01
C GLY A 29 1.09 22.82 18.32
N THR A 30 1.65 22.99 17.12
CA THR A 30 1.67 24.25 16.37
C THR A 30 1.00 24.18 15.00
N ALA A 31 0.59 22.98 14.55
CA ALA A 31 0.13 22.76 13.19
C ALA A 31 -1.20 23.46 12.84
N PHE A 32 -2.22 23.41 13.71
CA PHE A 32 -3.58 23.86 13.36
C PHE A 32 -3.88 25.35 13.62
N GLY A 33 -2.94 26.11 14.19
CA GLY A 33 -3.21 27.49 14.61
C GLY A 33 -4.30 27.57 15.70
N THR A 34 -5.13 28.62 15.66
CA THR A 34 -6.16 28.89 16.71
C THR A 34 -7.61 28.86 16.20
N ALA A 35 -7.81 28.77 14.89
CA ALA A 35 -9.12 28.78 14.25
C ALA A 35 -9.08 28.07 12.89
N PRO A 36 -10.24 27.64 12.35
CA PRO A 36 -10.33 27.13 10.99
C PRO A 36 -9.75 28.09 9.95
N ALA A 37 -9.04 27.56 8.95
CA ALA A 37 -8.50 28.33 7.84
C ALA A 37 -9.57 28.59 6.78
N ALA A 38 -9.44 29.68 6.01
CA ALA A 38 -10.37 30.02 4.93
C ALA A 38 -10.03 29.37 3.58
N GLY A 39 -9.24 28.29 3.60
CA GLY A 39 -8.57 27.69 2.45
C GLY A 39 -7.06 27.62 2.66
N ALA A 40 -6.30 28.00 1.63
CA ALA A 40 -4.83 28.04 1.68
C ALA A 40 -4.32 29.07 2.68
N VAL A 41 -3.26 28.72 3.42
CA VAL A 41 -2.54 29.62 4.31
C VAL A 41 -1.19 30.03 3.69
N ASP A 42 -0.44 30.92 4.35
CA ASP A 42 0.80 31.47 3.81
C ASP A 42 1.81 30.36 3.46
N GLY A 43 2.29 30.37 2.21
CA GLY A 43 3.25 29.38 1.70
C GLY A 43 2.63 28.11 1.11
N GLN A 44 1.31 27.93 1.20
CA GLN A 44 0.61 26.74 0.73
C GLN A 44 0.17 26.85 -0.74
N GLY A 45 -0.01 25.68 -1.38
CA GLY A 45 -0.71 25.59 -2.65
C GLY A 45 -2.19 25.98 -2.56
N THR A 46 -2.88 26.07 -3.69
CA THR A 46 -4.33 26.35 -3.70
C THR A 46 -5.10 25.18 -3.11
N VAL A 47 -5.80 25.44 -2.00
CA VAL A 47 -6.68 24.48 -1.34
C VAL A 47 -8.08 24.55 -1.93
N ASP A 48 -8.62 23.40 -2.34
CA ASP A 48 -9.99 23.28 -2.85
C ASP A 48 -10.68 22.00 -2.35
N GLY A 49 -11.95 21.82 -2.75
CA GLY A 49 -12.70 20.62 -2.41
C GLY A 49 -13.34 20.61 -1.02
N PHE A 50 -13.02 21.55 -0.13
CA PHE A 50 -13.77 21.77 1.13
C PHE A 50 -15.13 22.48 0.88
N ASP A 51 -16.04 22.42 1.85
CA ASP A 51 -17.33 23.10 1.81
C ASP A 51 -17.31 24.37 2.68
N GLY A 52 -18.22 25.30 2.40
CA GLY A 52 -18.38 26.48 3.26
C GLY A 52 -17.20 27.46 3.16
N LYS A 53 -16.76 27.96 4.30
CA LYS A 53 -15.74 29.00 4.44
C LYS A 53 -14.55 28.55 5.28
N GLY A 54 -14.68 27.49 6.06
CA GLY A 54 -13.67 27.06 7.01
C GLY A 54 -13.24 25.60 6.80
N LEU A 55 -12.00 25.27 7.16
CA LEU A 55 -11.53 23.89 7.29
C LEU A 55 -10.47 23.76 8.38
N ALA A 56 -10.28 22.55 8.89
CA ALA A 56 -9.08 22.24 9.65
C ALA A 56 -7.90 22.09 8.68
N ASN A 57 -6.91 22.96 8.82
CA ASN A 57 -5.71 22.99 8.00
C ASN A 57 -4.49 23.01 8.91
N SER A 58 -3.64 21.99 8.83
CA SER A 58 -2.46 21.86 9.69
C SER A 58 -1.18 22.51 9.10
N PHE A 59 -1.26 23.12 7.92
CA PHE A 59 -0.11 23.77 7.26
C PHE A 59 0.27 25.14 7.87
N HIS A 60 -0.35 25.62 8.96
CA HIS A 60 -0.19 27.01 9.42
C HIS A 60 1.26 27.46 9.67
N SER A 61 2.18 26.54 9.99
CA SER A 61 3.63 26.83 10.13
C SER A 61 4.48 26.04 9.14
N GLY A 62 3.90 25.66 8.00
CA GLY A 62 4.50 24.79 6.98
C GLY A 62 4.53 23.31 7.40
N ASP A 63 5.13 22.48 6.53
CA ASP A 63 5.18 21.02 6.69
C ASP A 63 6.01 20.51 7.88
N ALA A 64 6.74 21.39 8.57
CA ALA A 64 7.52 21.02 9.75
C ALA A 64 6.70 21.10 11.06
N ALA A 65 5.49 21.67 11.00
CA ALA A 65 4.63 21.82 12.16
C ALA A 65 3.99 20.49 12.54
N THR A 66 3.86 20.21 13.83
CA THR A 66 3.17 19.00 14.30
C THR A 66 2.12 19.35 15.33
N GLY A 67 1.13 18.46 15.49
CA GLY A 67 0.02 18.67 16.39
C GLY A 67 -1.16 17.75 16.11
N THR A 68 -2.15 17.84 16.99
CA THR A 68 -3.44 17.17 16.81
C THR A 68 -4.58 18.15 16.99
N LEU A 69 -5.72 17.86 16.37
CA LEU A 69 -6.98 18.52 16.62
C LEU A 69 -8.01 17.44 16.95
N THR A 70 -8.43 17.38 18.22
CA THR A 70 -9.24 16.27 18.77
C THR A 70 -10.64 16.75 19.16
N SER A 71 -11.67 16.01 18.74
CA SER A 71 -13.06 16.30 19.08
C SER A 71 -13.40 15.94 20.53
N PRO A 72 -14.50 16.49 21.09
CA PRO A 72 -15.15 15.88 22.25
C PRO A 72 -15.58 14.42 21.96
N SER A 73 -15.80 13.64 23.01
CA SER A 73 -16.40 12.31 22.89
C SER A 73 -17.84 12.40 22.41
N PHE A 74 -18.25 11.45 21.56
CA PHE A 74 -19.62 11.27 21.11
C PHE A 74 -19.99 9.80 21.04
N THR A 75 -21.28 9.50 21.25
CA THR A 75 -21.81 8.14 21.08
C THR A 75 -21.96 7.79 19.60
N VAL A 76 -21.54 6.60 19.20
CA VAL A 76 -21.73 6.08 17.84
C VAL A 76 -23.17 5.61 17.65
N ASP A 77 -24.01 6.44 17.03
CA ASP A 77 -25.42 6.15 16.74
C ASP A 77 -25.74 5.96 15.25
N SER A 78 -24.78 6.26 14.37
CA SER A 78 -24.91 6.22 12.91
C SER A 78 -23.99 5.17 12.29
N LYS A 79 -24.33 4.69 11.08
CA LYS A 79 -23.56 3.62 10.42
C LYS A 79 -22.24 4.09 9.85
N TYR A 80 -22.17 5.36 9.42
CA TYR A 80 -21.00 5.93 8.77
C TYR A 80 -20.68 7.31 9.32
N LEU A 81 -19.39 7.62 9.38
CA LEU A 81 -18.88 8.99 9.53
C LEU A 81 -18.24 9.39 8.20
N ASN A 82 -18.86 10.32 7.49
CA ASN A 82 -18.37 10.87 6.23
C ASN A 82 -17.63 12.17 6.49
N PHE A 83 -16.52 12.41 5.79
CA PHE A 83 -15.76 13.64 5.89
C PHE A 83 -14.95 13.85 4.62
N LYS A 84 -14.45 15.08 4.43
CA LYS A 84 -13.50 15.38 3.37
C LYS A 84 -12.09 15.42 3.95
N VAL A 85 -11.14 14.88 3.23
CA VAL A 85 -9.72 14.84 3.63
C VAL A 85 -8.81 15.12 2.43
N GLY A 86 -7.78 15.92 2.67
CA GLY A 86 -6.69 16.25 1.75
C GLY A 86 -5.36 16.28 2.51
N GLY A 87 -4.30 16.79 1.91
CA GLY A 87 -2.95 16.80 2.46
C GLY A 87 -2.20 15.46 2.27
N GLY A 88 -1.29 15.16 3.19
CA GLY A 88 -0.35 14.05 3.16
C GLY A 88 -0.96 12.67 3.21
N ARG A 89 -0.20 11.71 2.66
CA ARG A 89 -0.51 10.28 2.60
C ARG A 89 0.42 9.48 3.52
N HIS A 90 0.46 9.86 4.79
CA HIS A 90 1.24 9.17 5.82
C HIS A 90 0.28 8.45 6.78
N PRO A 91 0.03 7.14 6.58
CA PRO A 91 -0.98 6.41 7.33
C PRO A 91 -0.60 6.20 8.80
N HIS A 92 -1.60 6.01 9.64
CA HIS A 92 -1.40 5.56 11.02
C HIS A 92 -0.62 4.24 11.06
N VAL A 93 0.33 4.15 11.99
CA VAL A 93 1.09 2.92 12.28
C VAL A 93 0.84 2.51 13.73
N ASP A 94 0.24 1.32 13.90
CA ASP A 94 -0.04 0.76 15.22
C ASP A 94 1.24 0.64 16.06
N GLY A 95 1.17 1.03 17.33
CA GLY A 95 2.31 1.00 18.26
C GLY A 95 3.21 2.23 18.21
N THR A 96 2.91 3.22 17.35
CA THR A 96 3.58 4.52 17.43
C THR A 96 3.03 5.38 18.58
N VAL A 97 3.84 6.33 19.03
CA VAL A 97 3.49 7.33 20.05
C VAL A 97 3.57 8.75 19.49
N MET A 98 2.75 9.68 19.99
CA MET A 98 2.72 11.06 19.46
C MET A 98 3.94 11.90 19.86
N GLU A 99 4.64 11.54 20.93
CA GLU A 99 5.82 12.27 21.40
C GLU A 99 6.94 11.29 21.71
N GLN A 100 8.18 11.71 21.44
CA GLN A 100 9.35 10.92 21.79
C GLN A 100 9.47 10.81 23.31
N GLY A 101 9.24 9.60 23.82
CA GLY A 101 9.47 9.27 25.22
C GLY A 101 10.96 9.17 25.55
N PRO A 102 11.31 9.01 26.84
CA PRO A 102 12.70 8.73 27.22
C PRO A 102 13.17 7.41 26.58
N PRO A 103 14.49 7.24 26.34
CA PRO A 103 15.05 5.97 25.91
C PRO A 103 14.60 4.80 26.80
N PRO A 104 14.41 3.59 26.23
CA PRO A 104 14.06 2.43 27.03
C PRO A 104 15.15 2.13 28.07
N ALA A 105 14.75 1.82 29.31
CA ALA A 105 15.71 1.51 30.37
C ALA A 105 16.56 0.29 30.00
N GLY A 106 17.89 0.43 30.03
CA GLY A 106 18.80 -0.61 29.58
C GLY A 106 20.27 -0.18 29.63
N THR A 107 21.12 -0.94 28.95
CA THR A 107 22.54 -0.64 28.79
C THR A 107 22.73 0.20 27.53
N VAL A 108 23.32 1.39 27.68
CA VAL A 108 23.77 2.20 26.54
C VAL A 108 24.99 1.53 25.91
N LEU A 109 24.88 1.12 24.65
CA LEU A 109 26.02 0.63 23.86
C LEU A 109 26.77 1.80 23.20
N ALA A 110 26.03 2.80 22.71
CA ALA A 110 26.58 4.06 22.24
C ALA A 110 25.50 5.16 22.24
N ASP A 111 25.82 6.32 22.78
CA ASP A 111 25.01 7.56 22.72
C ASP A 111 25.71 8.67 21.91
N PHE A 112 26.96 8.44 21.48
CA PHE A 112 27.77 9.34 20.66
C PHE A 112 28.04 10.74 21.24
N GLU A 113 27.88 10.93 22.55
CA GLU A 113 28.09 12.22 23.23
C GLU A 113 29.56 12.51 23.59
N GLY A 114 30.45 11.51 23.46
CA GLY A 114 31.84 11.58 23.93
C GLY A 114 32.82 12.39 23.05
N GLY A 115 32.36 13.03 21.97
CA GLY A 115 33.17 13.84 21.05
C GLY A 115 34.15 13.05 20.15
N THR A 116 34.22 11.73 20.30
CA THR A 116 34.92 10.77 19.42
C THR A 116 34.12 9.48 19.35
N TYR A 117 34.41 8.58 18.42
CA TYR A 117 33.77 7.26 18.37
C TYR A 117 34.30 6.25 19.41
N GLY A 118 35.22 6.66 20.30
CA GLY A 118 35.78 5.76 21.32
C GLY A 118 36.48 4.54 20.72
N ASP A 119 36.10 3.35 21.17
CA ASP A 119 36.66 2.07 20.71
C ASP A 119 36.03 1.53 19.40
N TRP A 120 35.10 2.28 18.79
CA TRP A 120 34.55 1.90 17.49
C TRP A 120 35.59 2.10 16.39
N THR A 121 35.57 1.22 15.40
CA THR A 121 36.51 1.24 14.27
C THR A 121 35.83 1.75 13.02
N THR A 122 36.44 2.75 12.37
CA THR A 122 35.98 3.28 11.09
C THR A 122 36.78 2.72 9.92
N THR A 123 36.12 2.57 8.77
CA THR A 123 36.75 2.38 7.45
C THR A 123 36.19 3.39 6.47
N GLY A 124 36.94 3.72 5.42
CA GLY A 124 36.49 4.68 4.41
C GLY A 124 36.46 6.12 4.94
N GLU A 125 35.66 6.97 4.27
CA GLU A 125 35.62 8.42 4.53
C GLU A 125 34.29 8.89 5.13
N ALA A 126 33.21 8.12 4.95
CA ALA A 126 31.83 8.56 5.26
C ALA A 126 31.60 9.01 6.71
N PHE A 127 32.24 8.36 7.68
CA PHE A 127 31.97 8.61 9.11
C PHE A 127 32.88 9.67 9.74
N GLY A 128 33.95 10.08 9.05
CA GLY A 128 34.97 10.97 9.61
C GLY A 128 35.67 10.40 10.86
N THR A 129 36.11 11.30 11.75
CA THR A 129 36.87 10.94 12.97
C THR A 129 36.08 11.12 14.28
N ALA A 130 34.87 11.67 14.22
CA ALA A 130 34.03 11.93 15.39
C ALA A 130 32.54 12.02 15.00
N PRO A 131 31.61 11.80 15.95
CA PRO A 131 30.19 12.08 15.76
C PRO A 131 29.92 13.51 15.29
N ALA A 132 28.90 13.69 14.46
CA ALA A 132 28.43 15.00 14.05
C ALA A 132 27.63 15.68 15.18
N GLY A 133 27.55 17.01 15.14
CA GLY A 133 26.74 17.80 16.09
C GLY A 133 25.29 18.05 15.63
N GLY A 134 24.80 17.26 14.68
CA GLY A 134 23.54 17.47 13.95
C GLY A 134 23.77 17.53 12.43
N THR A 135 23.01 18.40 11.76
CA THR A 135 23.00 18.58 10.30
C THR A 135 24.37 18.98 9.72
N LEU A 136 24.85 18.25 8.71
CA LEU A 136 26.07 18.57 7.98
C LEU A 136 25.84 19.55 6.81
N PRO A 137 26.88 20.21 6.27
CA PRO A 137 26.73 21.13 5.14
C PRO A 137 26.11 20.47 3.91
N ASN A 138 25.11 21.14 3.31
CA ASN A 138 24.33 20.66 2.15
C ASN A 138 23.48 19.40 2.40
N GLN A 139 23.26 19.05 3.67
CA GLN A 139 22.31 18.02 4.08
C GLN A 139 20.93 18.64 4.31
N GLN A 140 19.87 17.84 4.23
CA GLN A 140 18.58 18.25 4.76
C GLN A 140 18.62 18.29 6.29
N GLU A 141 17.63 18.92 6.93
CA GLU A 141 17.63 19.07 8.38
C GLU A 141 17.54 17.71 9.10
N VAL A 142 18.53 17.43 9.95
CA VAL A 142 18.58 16.22 10.78
C VAL A 142 17.93 16.50 12.14
N SER A 143 16.98 15.66 12.51
CA SER A 143 16.20 15.78 13.75
C SER A 143 15.92 14.40 14.37
N GLY A 144 15.35 14.36 15.58
CA GLY A 144 14.95 13.10 16.25
C GLY A 144 16.06 12.35 17.00
N PHE A 145 17.32 12.77 16.85
CA PHE A 145 18.44 12.31 17.69
C PHE A 145 18.35 12.93 19.11
N LEU A 146 19.02 12.30 20.07
CA LEU A 146 19.04 12.70 21.47
C LEU A 146 20.42 13.23 21.83
N GLY A 147 20.46 14.23 22.71
CA GLY A 147 21.73 14.82 23.12
C GLY A 147 22.30 15.77 22.07
N SER A 148 23.61 15.71 21.86
CA SER A 148 24.38 16.64 21.04
C SER A 148 25.25 15.96 19.97
N GLY A 149 25.36 14.63 20.01
CA GLY A 149 26.15 13.84 19.07
C GLY A 149 25.31 12.79 18.34
N LEU A 150 25.66 12.51 17.09
CA LEU A 150 25.12 11.37 16.35
C LEU A 150 26.13 10.85 15.32
N VAL A 151 25.98 9.61 14.90
CA VAL A 151 26.60 9.11 13.68
C VAL A 151 25.88 9.74 12.50
N ASN A 152 26.63 10.37 11.60
CA ASN A 152 26.10 10.92 10.36
C ASN A 152 27.12 10.64 9.25
N SER A 153 26.76 9.77 8.31
CA SER A 153 27.67 9.34 7.25
C SER A 153 27.63 10.22 5.99
N TYR A 154 26.84 11.30 5.98
CA TYR A 154 26.77 12.29 4.89
C TYR A 154 28.02 13.21 4.81
N LEU A 155 29.16 12.80 5.37
CA LEU A 155 30.36 13.62 5.41
C LEU A 155 30.95 13.80 4.01
N ASN A 156 30.83 15.02 3.47
CA ASN A 156 31.12 15.35 2.07
C ASN A 156 30.07 14.84 1.07
N GLY A 157 28.85 14.59 1.54
CA GLY A 157 27.70 14.18 0.75
C GLY A 157 27.64 12.67 0.49
N ASP A 158 26.62 12.24 -0.24
CA ASP A 158 26.31 10.82 -0.49
C ASP A 158 27.41 10.01 -1.19
N SER A 159 28.45 10.64 -1.74
CA SER A 159 29.47 9.93 -2.53
C SER A 159 30.51 9.18 -1.71
N THR A 160 30.63 9.48 -0.41
CA THR A 160 31.62 8.85 0.46
C THR A 160 31.09 7.56 1.03
N THR A 161 31.93 6.52 1.05
CA THR A 161 31.56 5.22 1.62
C THR A 161 32.46 4.87 2.81
N GLY A 162 32.01 3.92 3.62
CA GLY A 162 32.71 3.48 4.80
C GLY A 162 31.91 2.54 5.68
N THR A 163 32.50 2.18 6.81
CA THR A 163 31.81 1.45 7.87
C THR A 163 32.22 1.99 9.23
N LEU A 164 31.33 1.90 10.21
CA LEU A 164 31.60 2.20 11.62
C LEU A 164 31.17 0.98 12.44
N THR A 165 32.14 0.28 13.04
CA THR A 165 31.93 -1.02 13.70
C THR A 165 32.20 -0.92 15.20
N SER A 166 31.27 -1.42 16.02
CA SER A 166 31.37 -1.41 17.48
C SER A 166 32.38 -2.42 18.02
N PRO A 167 32.88 -2.25 19.25
CA PRO A 167 33.45 -3.35 20.02
C PRO A 167 32.46 -4.50 20.19
N GLU A 168 32.97 -5.69 20.52
CA GLU A 168 32.10 -6.82 20.87
C GLU A 168 31.37 -6.59 22.19
N PHE A 169 30.07 -6.89 22.22
CA PHE A 169 29.25 -6.92 23.42
C PHE A 169 28.56 -8.28 23.58
N THR A 170 28.03 -8.55 24.78
CA THR A 170 27.23 -9.75 25.04
C THR A 170 25.76 -9.39 24.95
N VAL A 171 24.97 -10.18 24.23
CA VAL A 171 23.51 -10.02 24.21
C VAL A 171 22.94 -10.59 25.51
N ASP A 172 22.57 -9.74 26.46
CA ASP A 172 21.99 -10.14 27.76
C ASP A 172 20.60 -9.56 28.02
N LYS A 173 20.01 -8.93 26.99
CA LYS A 173 18.65 -8.40 26.96
C LYS A 173 17.90 -8.86 25.72
N LYS A 174 16.58 -8.59 25.69
CA LYS A 174 15.69 -9.02 24.61
C LYS A 174 15.72 -8.14 23.38
N HIS A 175 16.04 -6.87 23.52
CA HIS A 175 15.95 -5.89 22.45
C HIS A 175 17.23 -5.10 22.29
N ILE A 176 17.62 -4.88 21.03
CA ILE A 176 18.54 -3.80 20.65
C ILE A 176 17.68 -2.72 20.01
N ASN A 177 17.66 -1.53 20.63
CA ASN A 177 16.94 -0.36 20.15
C ASN A 177 17.94 0.69 19.69
N PHE A 178 17.62 1.44 18.65
CA PHE A 178 18.47 2.52 18.16
C PHE A 178 17.64 3.52 17.37
N LEU A 179 18.10 4.76 17.34
CA LEU A 179 17.54 5.79 16.47
C LEU A 179 18.21 5.69 15.10
N ILE A 180 17.42 5.71 14.03
CA ILE A 180 17.92 5.62 12.66
C ILE A 180 17.15 6.53 11.71
N GLY A 181 17.89 7.20 10.83
CA GLY A 181 17.43 7.93 9.63
C GLY A 181 18.39 7.70 8.47
N GLY A 182 18.16 8.35 7.33
CA GLY A 182 18.95 8.23 6.10
C GLY A 182 18.37 7.23 5.10
N GLY A 183 19.22 6.65 4.26
CA GLY A 183 18.84 5.89 3.07
C GLY A 183 18.27 4.49 3.31
N ASN A 184 17.48 4.06 2.32
CA ASN A 184 16.79 2.78 2.30
C ASN A 184 17.42 1.77 1.32
N HIS A 185 18.69 1.42 1.54
CA HIS A 185 19.41 0.42 0.73
C HIS A 185 19.72 -0.83 1.58
N PRO A 186 18.94 -1.92 1.43
CA PRO A 186 19.04 -3.12 2.27
C PRO A 186 20.43 -3.77 2.28
N ALA A 187 20.75 -4.47 3.37
CA ALA A 187 22.05 -5.13 3.57
C ALA A 187 22.39 -6.22 2.54
N ASP A 188 21.39 -6.77 1.83
CA ASP A 188 21.56 -7.75 0.75
C ASP A 188 21.61 -7.13 -0.65
N SER A 189 21.59 -5.79 -0.74
CA SER A 189 21.80 -5.06 -1.99
C SER A 189 23.29 -4.97 -2.37
N ASP A 190 23.56 -4.63 -3.64
CA ASP A 190 24.94 -4.45 -4.13
C ASP A 190 25.69 -3.30 -3.44
N ASN A 191 24.96 -2.30 -2.91
CA ASN A 191 25.51 -1.07 -2.32
C ASN A 191 24.66 -0.66 -1.09
N PRO A 192 24.85 -1.31 0.07
CA PRO A 192 23.99 -1.13 1.24
C PRO A 192 24.23 0.19 2.00
N THR A 193 23.17 0.71 2.62
CA THR A 193 23.18 1.76 3.65
C THR A 193 22.33 1.28 4.81
N ALA A 194 22.93 0.48 5.70
CA ALA A 194 22.20 -0.24 6.74
C ALA A 194 22.96 -0.30 8.07
N VAL A 195 22.21 -0.40 9.17
CA VAL A 195 22.72 -0.84 10.47
C VAL A 195 22.57 -2.35 10.54
N GLU A 196 23.64 -3.06 10.83
CA GLU A 196 23.73 -4.52 10.85
C GLU A 196 24.10 -5.03 12.25
N LEU A 197 23.47 -6.14 12.65
CA LEU A 197 23.88 -6.93 13.81
C LEU A 197 24.70 -8.13 13.32
N LEU A 198 25.94 -8.23 13.78
CA LEU A 198 26.82 -9.33 13.47
C LEU A 198 26.94 -10.28 14.66
N VAL A 199 26.80 -11.58 14.41
CA VAL A 199 27.10 -12.66 15.36
C VAL A 199 27.98 -13.66 14.64
N ASP A 200 29.11 -14.01 15.24
CA ASP A 200 30.14 -14.88 14.62
C ASP A 200 30.58 -14.37 13.22
N GLY A 201 30.58 -13.04 13.02
CA GLY A 201 30.93 -12.37 11.76
C GLY A 201 29.85 -12.42 10.67
N GLN A 202 28.67 -12.97 10.96
CA GLN A 202 27.55 -13.03 10.02
C GLN A 202 26.47 -12.01 10.37
N VAL A 203 25.91 -11.34 9.37
CA VAL A 203 24.75 -10.45 9.53
C VAL A 203 23.52 -11.30 9.89
N VAL A 204 22.98 -11.09 11.10
CA VAL A 204 21.79 -11.82 11.60
C VAL A 204 20.55 -10.93 11.72
N ARG A 205 20.74 -9.61 11.68
CA ARG A 205 19.69 -8.58 11.57
C ARG A 205 20.24 -7.40 10.78
N SER A 206 19.37 -6.68 10.09
CA SER A 206 19.69 -5.40 9.48
C SER A 206 18.46 -4.48 9.48
N THR A 207 18.70 -3.17 9.44
CA THR A 207 17.67 -2.14 9.31
C THR A 207 18.25 -0.95 8.57
N THR A 208 17.43 -0.34 7.72
CA THR A 208 17.75 0.84 6.92
C THR A 208 16.98 2.05 7.45
N GLY A 209 17.34 3.25 6.98
CA GLY A 209 16.47 4.41 7.09
C GLY A 209 15.26 4.33 6.15
N GLN A 210 14.57 5.45 5.95
CA GLN A 210 13.37 5.54 5.10
C GLN A 210 13.49 6.68 4.07
N ASP A 211 14.70 6.92 3.58
CA ASP A 211 15.02 8.04 2.68
C ASP A 211 14.59 9.38 3.30
N GLY A 212 14.99 9.59 4.57
CA GLY A 212 14.62 10.76 5.36
C GLY A 212 15.60 11.01 6.50
N GLU A 213 15.94 12.27 6.76
CA GLU A 213 16.98 12.64 7.74
C GLU A 213 16.58 12.39 9.19
N ALA A 214 15.29 12.55 9.50
CA ALA A 214 14.75 12.46 10.85
C ALA A 214 14.90 11.04 11.40
N LEU A 215 15.57 10.91 12.55
CA LEU A 215 15.77 9.63 13.20
C LEU A 215 14.50 9.20 13.95
N ASN A 216 14.20 7.91 13.88
CA ASN A 216 13.13 7.30 14.66
C ASN A 216 13.59 5.97 15.28
N TRP A 217 12.89 5.51 16.31
CA TRP A 217 13.25 4.27 16.99
C TRP A 217 13.01 3.05 16.10
N ALA A 218 14.07 2.29 15.87
CA ALA A 218 14.04 0.93 15.40
C ALA A 218 14.39 -0.04 16.53
N SER A 219 13.97 -1.30 16.40
CA SER A 219 14.24 -2.33 17.40
C SER A 219 14.37 -3.71 16.77
N TRP A 220 15.33 -4.48 17.25
CA TRP A 220 15.45 -5.91 16.97
C TRP A 220 15.10 -6.71 18.21
N ASP A 221 14.19 -7.69 18.07
CA ASP A 221 14.12 -8.80 19.02
C ASP A 221 15.32 -9.73 18.77
N VAL A 222 16.15 -9.83 19.81
CA VAL A 222 17.40 -10.60 19.86
C VAL A 222 17.37 -11.61 21.01
N GLY A 223 16.19 -11.88 21.59
CA GLY A 223 16.05 -12.81 22.71
C GLY A 223 16.59 -14.21 22.42
N GLU A 224 16.58 -14.65 21.15
CA GLU A 224 17.15 -15.92 20.73
C GLU A 224 18.69 -15.92 20.63
N LEU A 225 19.31 -14.74 20.68
CA LEU A 225 20.76 -14.54 20.66
C LEU A 225 21.36 -14.40 22.07
N ALA A 226 20.55 -14.58 23.12
CA ALA A 226 20.98 -14.44 24.50
C ALA A 226 22.27 -15.23 24.81
N GLY A 227 23.25 -14.54 25.41
CA GLY A 227 24.57 -15.06 25.77
C GLY A 227 25.61 -15.04 24.65
N LYS A 228 25.23 -14.77 23.40
CA LYS A 228 26.19 -14.68 22.28
C LYS A 228 26.95 -13.35 22.29
N LYS A 229 28.12 -13.36 21.66
CA LYS A 229 28.88 -12.15 21.33
C LYS A 229 28.36 -11.56 20.03
N ALA A 230 28.23 -10.24 20.00
CA ALA A 230 27.74 -9.52 18.83
C ALA A 230 28.49 -8.21 18.63
N GLN A 231 28.43 -7.68 17.41
CA GLN A 231 28.87 -6.34 17.05
C GLN A 231 27.78 -5.64 16.26
N ILE A 232 27.72 -4.31 16.37
CA ILE A 232 26.92 -3.46 15.48
C ILE A 232 27.85 -2.90 14.42
N LYS A 233 27.41 -2.93 13.17
CA LYS A 233 28.12 -2.31 12.05
C LYS A 233 27.17 -1.38 11.32
N ILE A 234 27.55 -0.12 11.21
CA ILE A 234 26.85 0.87 10.40
C ILE A 234 27.60 0.91 9.06
N VAL A 235 26.90 0.59 7.98
CA VAL A 235 27.45 0.46 6.63
C VAL A 235 26.88 1.57 5.78
N ASP A 236 27.76 2.25 5.05
CA ASP A 236 27.43 3.17 3.99
C ASP A 236 28.31 2.85 2.78
N ASP A 237 27.76 2.14 1.80
CA ASP A 237 28.47 1.72 0.59
C ASP A 237 27.77 2.19 -0.69
N ASN A 238 26.86 3.17 -0.57
CA ASN A 238 26.07 3.66 -1.69
C ASN A 238 26.49 5.08 -2.05
N SER A 239 26.86 5.29 -3.32
CA SER A 239 27.26 6.62 -3.84
C SER A 239 26.14 7.36 -4.60
N GLY A 240 24.94 6.80 -4.60
CA GLY A 240 23.72 7.37 -5.19
C GLY A 240 22.97 8.27 -4.21
N GLY A 241 21.79 8.76 -4.61
CA GLY A 241 20.98 9.59 -3.72
C GLY A 241 20.57 8.82 -2.45
N TRP A 242 20.59 9.51 -1.31
CA TRP A 242 20.40 8.91 0.01
C TRP A 242 21.49 7.88 0.37
N GLY A 243 22.70 8.04 -0.18
CA GLY A 243 23.90 7.30 0.19
C GLY A 243 24.46 7.74 1.55
N HIS A 244 23.65 7.67 2.61
CA HIS A 244 24.08 7.95 3.98
C HIS A 244 23.10 7.41 5.04
N LEU A 245 23.55 7.37 6.30
CA LEU A 245 22.75 7.06 7.49
C LEU A 245 23.00 8.07 8.61
N ASN A 246 21.93 8.33 9.36
CA ASN A 246 21.99 8.99 10.67
C ASN A 246 21.66 7.93 11.73
N VAL A 247 22.52 7.74 12.74
CA VAL A 247 22.30 6.75 13.81
C VAL A 247 22.65 7.32 15.17
N ASP A 248 21.80 7.07 16.16
CA ASP A 248 22.00 7.55 17.51
C ASP A 248 21.44 6.56 18.56
N HIS A 249 21.87 6.71 19.81
CA HIS A 249 21.32 6.09 21.02
C HIS A 249 21.02 4.59 20.88
N ILE A 250 22.08 3.80 20.75
CA ILE A 250 22.00 2.35 20.65
C ILE A 250 21.94 1.74 22.06
N MET A 251 20.84 1.05 22.34
CA MET A 251 20.44 0.56 23.66
C MET A 251 20.18 -0.94 23.63
N LEU A 252 20.76 -1.67 24.58
CA LEU A 252 20.40 -3.05 24.87
C LEU A 252 19.43 -3.08 26.06
N SER A 253 18.18 -3.49 25.83
CA SER A 253 17.07 -3.35 26.81
C SER A 253 16.11 -4.55 26.81
N ASP A 254 15.41 -4.77 27.94
CA ASP A 254 14.31 -5.73 28.03
C ASP A 254 12.99 -5.18 27.46
N THR A 255 12.97 -3.90 27.08
CA THR A 255 11.80 -3.19 26.56
C THR A 255 12.07 -2.72 25.13
N GLN A 256 11.11 -2.95 24.24
CA GLN A 256 11.11 -2.40 22.88
C GLN A 256 10.83 -0.89 22.92
N ALA A 257 11.70 -0.10 22.28
CA ALA A 257 11.44 1.32 22.04
C ALA A 257 10.22 1.51 21.15
N GLN A 258 9.42 2.53 21.45
CA GLN A 258 8.25 2.86 20.64
C GLN A 258 8.62 3.95 19.62
N PRO A 259 8.39 3.73 18.32
CA PRO A 259 8.60 4.77 17.31
C PRO A 259 7.63 5.93 17.51
N VAL A 260 8.08 7.13 17.17
CA VAL A 260 7.22 8.32 17.12
C VAL A 260 6.35 8.25 15.86
N SER A 261 5.08 8.63 15.97
CA SER A 261 4.17 8.69 14.82
C SER A 261 4.67 9.73 13.82
N GLN A 262 4.53 9.42 12.54
CA GLN A 262 4.79 10.33 11.43
C GLN A 262 3.54 10.46 10.54
N GLU A 263 2.37 10.22 11.13
CA GLU A 263 1.12 10.18 10.38
C GLU A 263 0.59 11.59 10.08
N THR A 264 -0.06 11.69 8.93
CA THR A 264 -0.94 12.81 8.56
C THR A 264 -2.30 12.16 8.28
N SER A 265 -3.16 12.09 9.29
CA SER A 265 -4.35 11.26 9.23
C SER A 265 -5.53 11.83 10.00
N VAL A 266 -6.73 11.46 9.56
CA VAL A 266 -7.93 11.53 10.39
C VAL A 266 -8.10 10.15 11.02
N ASN A 267 -8.20 10.10 12.34
CA ASN A 267 -8.35 8.90 13.14
C ASN A 267 -9.71 8.87 13.84
N LEU A 268 -10.33 7.69 13.88
CA LEU A 268 -11.43 7.39 14.78
C LEU A 268 -10.88 6.65 15.99
N ILE A 269 -11.06 7.24 17.17
CA ILE A 269 -10.61 6.68 18.44
C ILE A 269 -11.81 6.09 19.16
N VAL A 270 -11.73 4.82 19.56
CA VAL A 270 -12.75 4.13 20.38
C VAL A 270 -12.02 3.39 21.50
N ASP A 271 -12.47 3.54 22.74
CA ASP A 271 -11.83 2.95 23.93
C ASP A 271 -10.32 3.29 24.03
N GLY A 272 -9.94 4.51 23.63
CA GLY A 272 -8.56 5.00 23.66
C GLY A 272 -7.64 4.42 22.57
N LYS A 273 -8.18 3.73 21.57
CA LYS A 273 -7.41 3.15 20.45
C LYS A 273 -7.87 3.70 19.12
N VAL A 274 -6.94 3.93 18.20
CA VAL A 274 -7.26 4.19 16.80
C VAL A 274 -7.86 2.90 16.21
N VAL A 275 -9.11 2.99 15.74
CA VAL A 275 -9.84 1.85 15.18
C VAL A 275 -10.16 2.02 13.68
N ARG A 276 -10.04 3.24 13.17
CA ARG A 276 -10.06 3.60 11.74
C ARG A 276 -9.12 4.77 11.52
N SER A 277 -8.52 4.83 10.34
CA SER A 277 -7.67 5.94 9.90
C SER A 277 -7.90 6.20 8.41
N ALA A 278 -7.79 7.46 8.00
CA ALA A 278 -7.75 7.87 6.60
C ALA A 278 -6.75 8.99 6.41
N THR A 279 -6.11 9.04 5.25
CA THR A 279 -5.15 10.09 4.89
C THR A 279 -5.67 10.90 3.71
N GLY A 280 -5.00 12.00 3.41
CA GLY A 280 -5.09 12.62 2.09
C GLY A 280 -4.39 11.78 1.02
N SER A 281 -4.26 12.35 -0.16
CA SER A 281 -3.62 11.72 -1.33
C SER A 281 -2.41 12.50 -1.83
N ASN A 282 -1.68 13.18 -0.93
CA ASN A 282 -0.63 14.15 -1.27
C ASN A 282 -1.20 15.25 -2.18
N SER A 283 -2.27 15.91 -1.72
CA SER A 283 -3.02 16.88 -2.53
C SER A 283 -3.68 17.96 -1.68
N GLU A 284 -3.64 19.21 -2.16
CA GLU A 284 -4.39 20.34 -1.58
C GLU A 284 -5.91 20.27 -1.85
N SER A 285 -6.35 19.31 -2.65
CA SER A 285 -7.75 19.07 -2.95
C SER A 285 -8.32 18.03 -1.99
N LEU A 286 -9.35 18.40 -1.21
CA LEU A 286 -10.03 17.46 -0.35
C LEU A 286 -11.02 16.58 -1.13
N ASP A 287 -11.08 15.29 -0.80
CA ASP A 287 -12.07 14.35 -1.34
C ASP A 287 -12.75 13.56 -0.21
N TRP A 288 -13.87 12.93 -0.53
CA TRP A 288 -14.67 12.18 0.45
C TRP A 288 -13.95 10.92 0.93
N ALA A 289 -13.86 10.79 2.25
CA ALA A 289 -13.59 9.56 2.97
C ALA A 289 -14.82 9.18 3.83
N SER A 290 -14.85 7.91 4.26
CA SER A 290 -15.92 7.40 5.11
C SER A 290 -15.41 6.29 6.03
N PHE A 291 -15.74 6.39 7.31
CA PHE A 291 -15.54 5.32 8.26
C PHE A 291 -16.80 4.49 8.45
N ASP A 292 -16.66 3.16 8.35
CA ASP A 292 -17.70 2.23 8.79
C ASP A 292 -17.70 2.14 10.32
N MET A 293 -18.74 2.71 10.91
CA MET A 293 -18.94 2.85 12.35
C MET A 293 -19.75 1.70 12.94
N ARG A 294 -20.37 0.84 12.11
CA ARG A 294 -21.26 -0.25 12.56
C ARG A 294 -20.64 -1.16 13.64
N PRO A 295 -19.35 -1.54 13.57
CA PRO A 295 -18.73 -2.36 14.62
C PRO A 295 -18.64 -1.69 15.99
N TYR A 296 -18.83 -0.36 16.06
CA TYR A 296 -18.67 0.45 17.26
C TYR A 296 -19.99 1.05 17.76
N ALA A 297 -21.13 0.60 17.21
CA ALA A 297 -22.45 1.11 17.58
C ALA A 297 -22.67 1.09 19.11
N GLY A 298 -23.08 2.22 19.66
CA GLY A 298 -23.33 2.44 21.09
C GLY A 298 -22.08 2.68 21.94
N LYS A 299 -20.87 2.67 21.37
CA LYS A 299 -19.64 3.05 22.08
C LYS A 299 -19.40 4.55 22.00
N GLU A 300 -18.58 5.06 22.92
CA GLU A 300 -18.02 6.40 22.84
C GLU A 300 -16.82 6.42 21.87
N ALA A 301 -16.78 7.47 21.04
CA ALA A 301 -15.72 7.70 20.06
C ALA A 301 -15.24 9.14 20.09
N GLN A 302 -14.03 9.37 19.56
CA GLN A 302 -13.50 10.70 19.23
C GLN A 302 -12.96 10.70 17.80
N ILE A 303 -12.99 11.86 17.16
CA ILE A 303 -12.27 12.13 15.92
C ILE A 303 -10.98 12.85 16.32
N GLN A 304 -9.86 12.41 15.77
CA GLN A 304 -8.57 13.07 15.94
C GLN A 304 -7.95 13.31 14.57
N ILE A 305 -7.70 14.56 14.24
CA ILE A 305 -6.95 14.97 13.07
C ILE A 305 -5.49 15.11 13.53
N VAL A 306 -4.59 14.37 12.90
CA VAL A 306 -3.20 14.21 13.32
C VAL A 306 -2.29 14.71 12.21
N ASP A 307 -1.32 15.52 12.61
CA ASP A 307 -0.19 15.92 11.79
C ASP A 307 1.09 15.75 12.60
N MET A 308 1.84 14.68 12.32
CA MET A 308 3.09 14.36 13.00
C MET A 308 4.25 14.20 12.02
N ASN A 309 4.05 14.55 10.75
CA ASN A 309 5.08 14.39 9.73
C ASN A 309 5.76 15.73 9.48
N THR A 310 7.08 15.77 9.58
CA THR A 310 7.87 17.00 9.40
C THR A 310 8.48 17.12 8.00
N ALA A 311 8.13 16.24 7.06
CA ALA A 311 8.76 16.14 5.75
C ALA A 311 7.73 15.97 4.63
N GLY A 312 8.07 16.47 3.43
CA GLY A 312 7.22 16.32 2.25
C GLY A 312 5.84 16.92 2.46
N TRP A 313 4.78 16.16 2.15
CA TRP A 313 3.38 16.56 2.40
C TRP A 313 3.03 16.46 3.90
N GLY A 314 3.80 17.12 4.76
CA GLY A 314 3.69 17.13 6.22
C GLY A 314 2.56 18.01 6.73
N HIS A 315 1.35 17.81 6.19
CA HIS A 315 0.15 18.48 6.65
C HIS A 315 -1.10 17.68 6.27
N LEU A 316 -2.22 17.97 6.93
CA LEU A 316 -3.53 17.41 6.64
C LEU A 316 -4.59 18.51 6.54
N LEU A 317 -5.52 18.27 5.63
CA LEU A 317 -6.71 19.07 5.45
C LEU A 317 -7.92 18.21 5.80
N ALA A 318 -8.83 18.71 6.63
CA ALA A 318 -10.06 17.99 6.97
C ALA A 318 -11.25 18.93 7.09
N ASP A 319 -12.39 18.47 6.58
CA ASP A 319 -13.62 19.25 6.59
C ASP A 319 -14.88 18.35 6.65
N ARG A 320 -15.98 18.92 7.13
CA ARG A 320 -17.35 18.41 7.05
C ARG A 320 -17.56 16.98 7.53
N PHE A 321 -17.31 16.75 8.81
CA PHE A 321 -17.67 15.52 9.50
C PHE A 321 -19.19 15.40 9.62
N THR A 322 -19.76 14.36 9.01
CA THR A 322 -21.21 14.11 8.93
C THR A 322 -21.51 12.66 9.28
N ALA A 323 -22.30 12.45 10.32
CA ALA A 323 -22.83 11.14 10.70
C ALA A 323 -24.01 10.78 9.78
N ALA A 324 -23.96 9.60 9.13
CA ALA A 324 -24.93 9.21 8.11
C ALA A 324 -25.22 7.70 8.06
N ASP A 325 -26.31 7.35 7.36
CA ASP A 325 -26.72 5.96 7.10
C ASP A 325 -26.01 5.31 5.92
N THR A 326 -25.36 6.10 5.07
CA THR A 326 -24.68 5.65 3.86
C THR A 326 -23.31 6.30 3.75
N ALA A 327 -22.32 5.52 3.31
CA ALA A 327 -20.96 5.99 3.06
C ALA A 327 -20.92 7.00 1.90
N ALA A 328 -20.22 8.11 2.10
CA ALA A 328 -19.77 8.93 1.00
C ALA A 328 -18.67 8.20 0.23
N LYS A 329 -18.64 8.40 -1.10
CA LYS A 329 -17.66 7.81 -1.99
C LYS A 329 -16.67 8.87 -2.45
N SER A 330 -15.39 8.55 -2.53
CA SER A 330 -14.35 9.39 -3.16
C SER A 330 -14.52 9.47 -4.69
N VAL A 331 -13.85 10.40 -5.36
CA VAL A 331 -13.78 10.52 -6.82
C VAL A 331 -13.36 9.19 -7.44
N VAL A 332 -12.32 8.55 -6.87
CA VAL A 332 -11.79 7.25 -7.32
C VAL A 332 -12.86 6.16 -7.23
N GLN A 333 -13.62 6.11 -6.13
CA GLN A 333 -14.72 5.14 -5.94
C GLN A 333 -15.94 5.41 -6.84
N ARG A 334 -16.07 6.63 -7.37
CA ARG A 334 -17.15 7.03 -8.29
C ARG A 334 -16.74 6.91 -9.76
N ALA A 335 -15.46 6.77 -10.07
CA ALA A 335 -14.94 6.73 -11.43
C ALA A 335 -15.43 5.50 -12.21
N ASP A 336 -15.60 5.69 -13.52
CA ASP A 336 -15.79 4.60 -14.47
C ASP A 336 -14.42 4.09 -14.94
N TRP A 337 -13.99 2.97 -14.37
CA TRP A 337 -12.69 2.36 -14.66
C TRP A 337 -12.70 1.59 -15.99
N ALA A 338 -11.65 1.80 -16.81
CA ALA A 338 -11.42 0.99 -18.01
C ALA A 338 -10.93 -0.43 -17.68
N ASP A 339 -10.29 -0.58 -16.52
CA ASP A 339 -9.82 -1.82 -15.92
C ASP A 339 -9.78 -1.62 -14.40
N TYR A 340 -10.22 -2.62 -13.63
CA TYR A 340 -10.28 -2.60 -12.17
C TYR A 340 -9.09 -3.34 -11.52
N GLY A 341 -8.18 -3.90 -12.32
CA GLY A 341 -6.93 -4.50 -11.88
C GLY A 341 -5.83 -3.47 -11.60
N LYS A 342 -4.74 -3.92 -10.97
CA LYS A 342 -3.61 -3.06 -10.64
C LYS A 342 -2.68 -2.80 -11.82
N ASP A 343 -2.74 -3.62 -12.87
CA ASP A 343 -1.75 -3.67 -13.95
C ASP A 343 -2.35 -3.32 -15.32
N TYR A 344 -3.02 -2.18 -15.42
CA TYR A 344 -3.46 -1.64 -16.71
C TYR A 344 -3.35 -0.11 -16.72
N TYR A 345 -2.16 0.37 -17.05
CA TYR A 345 -1.82 1.79 -17.01
C TYR A 345 -1.31 2.30 -18.36
N ALA A 346 -1.20 3.62 -18.52
CA ALA A 346 -0.72 4.28 -19.75
C ALA A 346 -1.42 3.76 -21.02
N ALA A 347 -2.72 3.47 -20.91
CA ALA A 347 -3.47 2.87 -21.99
C ALA A 347 -3.58 3.84 -23.16
N VAL A 348 -3.10 3.41 -24.32
CA VAL A 348 -3.13 4.17 -25.56
C VAL A 348 -3.94 3.44 -26.61
N SER A 349 -4.60 4.21 -27.48
CA SER A 349 -5.45 3.66 -28.52
C SER A 349 -4.82 3.81 -29.91
N TRP A 350 -5.08 2.84 -30.79
CA TRP A 350 -4.63 2.94 -32.18
C TRP A 350 -5.46 3.96 -32.95
N GLU A 351 -4.79 4.93 -33.55
CA GLU A 351 -5.38 5.82 -34.53
C GLU A 351 -5.62 5.12 -35.87
N ASN A 352 -6.62 5.60 -36.62
CA ASN A 352 -6.96 5.14 -37.97
C ASN A 352 -7.15 3.61 -38.10
N ALA A 353 -7.62 2.94 -37.04
CA ALA A 353 -7.94 1.52 -37.10
C ALA A 353 -9.05 1.24 -38.13
N PRO A 354 -8.93 0.17 -38.93
CA PRO A 354 -9.85 -0.11 -40.01
C PRO A 354 -11.26 -0.47 -39.50
N GLY A 355 -12.27 -0.15 -40.30
CA GLY A 355 -13.67 -0.53 -40.03
C GLY A 355 -14.34 0.26 -38.90
N GLY A 356 -13.83 1.45 -38.56
CA GLY A 356 -14.40 2.31 -37.52
C GLY A 356 -14.28 1.74 -36.10
N LYS A 357 -13.43 0.74 -35.91
CA LYS A 357 -13.16 0.13 -34.61
C LYS A 357 -12.16 0.97 -33.84
N ARG A 358 -12.14 0.79 -32.51
CA ARG A 358 -11.11 1.34 -31.63
C ARG A 358 -10.45 0.20 -30.89
N TYR A 359 -9.11 0.18 -30.92
CA TYR A 359 -8.32 -0.76 -30.17
C TYR A 359 -7.49 -0.03 -29.14
N MET A 360 -7.25 -0.64 -27.98
CA MET A 360 -6.48 -0.07 -26.88
C MET A 360 -5.55 -1.12 -26.30
N VAL A 361 -4.37 -0.69 -25.87
CA VAL A 361 -3.37 -1.50 -25.17
C VAL A 361 -2.85 -0.71 -23.98
N GLY A 362 -2.70 -1.38 -22.85
CA GLY A 362 -2.16 -0.78 -21.63
C GLY A 362 -0.83 -1.42 -21.26
N TRP A 363 0.04 -0.62 -20.65
CA TRP A 363 1.19 -1.14 -19.95
C TRP A 363 0.72 -1.99 -18.77
N MET A 364 1.09 -3.27 -18.78
CA MET A 364 0.69 -4.25 -17.78
C MET A 364 1.73 -4.29 -16.66
N ASN A 365 1.72 -3.23 -15.86
CA ASN A 365 2.55 -3.02 -14.68
C ASN A 365 1.95 -1.86 -13.86
N ASN A 366 2.54 -1.57 -12.71
CA ASN A 366 2.15 -0.49 -11.83
C ASN A 366 3.39 0.22 -11.27
N TRP A 367 3.39 1.55 -11.24
CA TRP A 367 4.50 2.34 -10.71
C TRP A 367 4.87 1.99 -9.27
N ASP A 368 3.89 1.59 -8.45
CA ASP A 368 4.10 1.20 -7.04
C ASP A 368 5.15 0.09 -6.86
N TYR A 369 5.32 -0.79 -7.85
CA TYR A 369 6.24 -1.94 -7.78
C TYR A 369 7.01 -2.22 -9.08
N SER A 370 6.86 -1.39 -10.10
CA SER A 370 7.39 -1.66 -11.45
C SER A 370 8.90 -1.92 -11.48
N GLY A 371 9.68 -1.28 -10.60
CA GLY A 371 11.13 -1.45 -10.49
C GLY A 371 11.56 -2.75 -9.79
N ALA A 372 10.68 -3.35 -9.00
CA ALA A 372 10.97 -4.49 -8.13
C ALA A 372 10.45 -5.84 -8.66
N ILE A 373 9.69 -5.86 -9.76
CA ILE A 373 9.14 -7.12 -10.28
C ILE A 373 10.26 -8.12 -10.65
N PRO A 374 10.09 -9.43 -10.35
CA PRO A 374 11.15 -10.43 -10.44
C PRO A 374 11.31 -10.98 -11.87
N THR A 375 11.56 -10.09 -12.84
CA THR A 375 11.76 -10.45 -14.26
C THR A 375 13.18 -10.14 -14.73
N SER A 376 13.72 -10.99 -15.60
CA SER A 376 15.01 -10.81 -16.26
C SER A 376 15.04 -11.57 -17.60
N PRO A 377 15.67 -11.07 -18.68
CA PRO A 377 16.41 -9.80 -18.79
C PRO A 377 15.54 -8.57 -19.10
N TRP A 378 14.22 -8.71 -19.14
CA TRP A 378 13.26 -7.63 -19.44
C TRP A 378 12.42 -7.27 -18.20
N ARG A 379 11.72 -6.14 -18.24
CA ARG A 379 10.83 -5.68 -17.17
C ARG A 379 9.60 -4.98 -17.72
N GLY A 380 8.43 -5.47 -17.34
CA GLY A 380 7.12 -5.00 -17.79
C GLY A 380 6.70 -5.57 -19.16
N ALA A 381 5.40 -5.72 -19.36
CA ALA A 381 4.81 -6.18 -20.61
C ALA A 381 3.65 -5.25 -21.00
N GLN A 382 3.12 -5.42 -22.22
CA GLN A 382 1.84 -4.82 -22.60
C GLN A 382 0.71 -5.83 -22.32
N SER A 383 -0.48 -5.34 -22.02
CA SER A 383 -1.70 -6.13 -21.93
C SER A 383 -2.04 -6.75 -23.29
N ILE A 384 -3.01 -7.67 -23.34
CA ILE A 384 -3.60 -8.03 -24.62
C ILE A 384 -4.20 -6.77 -25.28
N PRO A 385 -4.03 -6.58 -26.60
CA PRO A 385 -4.79 -5.56 -27.33
C PRO A 385 -6.29 -5.84 -27.22
N ARG A 386 -7.06 -4.79 -26.98
CA ARG A 386 -8.50 -4.87 -26.71
C ARG A 386 -9.29 -4.10 -27.74
N GLU A 387 -10.34 -4.70 -28.30
CA GLU A 387 -11.39 -3.93 -28.97
C GLU A 387 -12.23 -3.22 -27.91
N ILE A 388 -12.34 -1.90 -28.03
CA ILE A 388 -13.07 -1.04 -27.11
C ILE A 388 -14.31 -0.49 -27.81
N ALA A 389 -15.47 -0.60 -27.15
CA ALA A 389 -16.73 -0.07 -27.65
C ALA A 389 -17.59 0.46 -26.50
N LEU A 390 -18.52 1.37 -26.80
CA LEU A 390 -19.57 1.75 -25.85
C LEU A 390 -20.83 0.90 -26.10
N ARG A 391 -21.43 0.39 -25.03
CA ARG A 391 -22.73 -0.31 -25.08
C ARG A 391 -23.59 0.09 -23.90
N THR A 392 -24.91 0.05 -24.08
CA THR A 392 -25.85 0.18 -22.97
C THR A 392 -25.92 -1.14 -22.20
N VAL A 393 -25.49 -1.13 -20.95
CA VAL A 393 -25.59 -2.23 -19.99
C VAL A 393 -26.40 -1.74 -18.79
N ASP A 394 -27.49 -2.43 -18.49
CA ASP A 394 -28.40 -2.10 -17.38
C ASP A 394 -28.87 -0.63 -17.37
N GLY A 395 -29.19 -0.12 -18.56
CA GLY A 395 -29.68 1.26 -18.76
C GLY A 395 -28.59 2.34 -18.73
N ARG A 396 -27.30 1.97 -18.59
CA ARG A 396 -26.17 2.92 -18.59
C ARG A 396 -25.22 2.64 -19.74
N ILE A 397 -24.68 3.70 -20.35
CA ILE A 397 -23.59 3.56 -21.30
C ILE A 397 -22.35 3.13 -20.53
N ARG A 398 -21.74 2.01 -20.93
CA ARG A 398 -20.54 1.44 -20.33
C ARG A 398 -19.50 1.17 -21.41
N LEU A 399 -18.23 1.28 -21.02
CA LEU A 399 -17.14 0.75 -21.83
C LEU A 399 -17.22 -0.77 -21.85
N ILE A 400 -17.08 -1.35 -23.05
CA ILE A 400 -16.96 -2.78 -23.28
C ILE A 400 -15.57 -3.01 -23.86
N SER A 401 -14.84 -3.89 -23.21
CA SER A 401 -13.46 -4.22 -23.52
C SER A 401 -13.34 -5.72 -23.77
N ARG A 402 -12.80 -6.09 -24.94
CA ARG A 402 -12.68 -7.50 -25.37
C ARG A 402 -11.32 -7.78 -25.96
N PRO A 403 -10.67 -8.92 -25.68
CA PRO A 403 -9.47 -9.31 -26.40
C PRO A 403 -9.71 -9.30 -27.91
N VAL A 404 -8.75 -8.79 -28.68
CA VAL A 404 -8.84 -8.84 -30.14
C VAL A 404 -9.01 -10.27 -30.65
N ASN A 405 -9.81 -10.44 -31.70
CA ASN A 405 -10.11 -11.77 -32.24
C ASN A 405 -8.85 -12.53 -32.72
N SER A 406 -7.78 -11.83 -33.10
CA SER A 406 -6.53 -12.47 -33.54
C SER A 406 -5.89 -13.34 -32.46
N VAL A 407 -6.20 -13.14 -31.17
CA VAL A 407 -5.75 -14.04 -30.09
C VAL A 407 -6.16 -15.49 -30.35
N THR A 408 -7.27 -15.74 -31.04
CA THR A 408 -7.72 -17.10 -31.32
C THR A 408 -6.78 -17.86 -32.25
N SER A 409 -5.92 -17.18 -33.01
CA SER A 409 -4.91 -17.85 -33.85
C SER A 409 -3.78 -18.48 -33.05
N LEU A 410 -3.63 -18.10 -31.78
CA LEU A 410 -2.67 -18.72 -30.87
C LEU A 410 -3.25 -19.96 -30.18
N ARG A 411 -4.56 -20.18 -30.25
CA ARG A 411 -5.19 -21.36 -29.63
C ARG A 411 -4.69 -22.62 -30.33
N GLN A 412 -4.18 -23.55 -29.53
CA GLN A 412 -3.90 -24.90 -30.02
C GLN A 412 -5.20 -25.56 -30.52
N PRO A 413 -5.13 -26.42 -31.56
CA PRO A 413 -6.33 -26.97 -32.18
C PRO A 413 -7.23 -27.79 -31.24
N GLN A 414 -6.64 -28.41 -30.21
CA GLN A 414 -7.36 -29.23 -29.24
C GLN A 414 -7.65 -28.44 -27.97
N ALA A 415 -8.91 -28.07 -27.79
CA ALA A 415 -9.42 -27.54 -26.52
C ALA A 415 -9.84 -28.69 -25.60
N VAL A 416 -9.75 -28.47 -24.30
CA VAL A 416 -10.38 -29.33 -23.30
C VAL A 416 -11.60 -28.63 -22.71
N SER A 417 -12.66 -29.39 -22.42
CA SER A 417 -13.88 -28.80 -21.88
C SER A 417 -14.51 -29.64 -20.77
N ALA A 418 -15.20 -28.94 -19.86
CA ALA A 418 -16.09 -29.52 -18.87
C ALA A 418 -17.46 -28.86 -19.01
N ALA A 419 -18.53 -29.62 -18.83
CA ALA A 419 -19.89 -29.11 -18.91
C ALA A 419 -20.76 -29.75 -17.83
N ASP A 420 -21.80 -29.03 -17.44
CA ASP A 420 -22.81 -29.48 -16.47
C ASP A 420 -22.24 -29.97 -15.12
N VAL A 421 -21.15 -29.35 -14.66
CA VAL A 421 -20.51 -29.71 -13.39
C VAL A 421 -21.13 -28.91 -12.25
N THR A 422 -21.70 -29.59 -11.25
CA THR A 422 -22.05 -28.94 -9.98
C THR A 422 -20.88 -29.05 -9.00
N VAL A 423 -20.53 -27.92 -8.38
CA VAL A 423 -19.53 -27.82 -7.32
C VAL A 423 -20.26 -27.39 -6.04
N LYS A 424 -19.97 -28.05 -4.92
CA LYS A 424 -20.61 -27.81 -3.62
C LYS A 424 -19.55 -27.69 -2.54
N SER A 425 -19.39 -26.50 -1.96
CA SER A 425 -18.49 -26.20 -0.83
C SER A 425 -17.13 -26.92 -0.93
N ALA A 426 -16.49 -26.79 -2.08
CA ALA A 426 -15.28 -27.54 -2.42
C ALA A 426 -14.48 -26.84 -3.52
N SER A 427 -13.19 -27.16 -3.57
CA SER A 427 -12.33 -26.91 -4.72
C SER A 427 -11.91 -28.25 -5.34
N LYS A 428 -11.91 -28.36 -6.67
CA LYS A 428 -11.43 -29.54 -7.38
C LYS A 428 -10.81 -29.18 -8.72
N THR A 429 -9.92 -30.01 -9.23
CA THR A 429 -9.36 -29.87 -10.59
C THR A 429 -10.47 -29.75 -11.63
N LEU A 430 -10.34 -28.78 -12.55
CA LEU A 430 -11.37 -28.48 -13.55
C LEU A 430 -11.52 -29.62 -14.57
N ILE A 431 -10.44 -29.99 -15.27
CA ILE A 431 -10.43 -31.01 -16.36
C ILE A 431 -9.16 -31.87 -16.29
N GLY A 432 -8.92 -32.52 -15.15
CA GLY A 432 -7.74 -33.38 -14.96
C GLY A 432 -6.41 -32.70 -15.30
N PRO A 433 -5.36 -33.45 -15.68
CA PRO A 433 -4.06 -32.87 -16.04
C PRO A 433 -4.10 -32.12 -17.38
N ALA A 434 -5.13 -32.33 -18.20
CA ALA A 434 -5.20 -31.78 -19.55
C ALA A 434 -5.54 -30.28 -19.56
N ALA A 435 -6.03 -29.70 -18.47
CA ALA A 435 -6.20 -28.24 -18.33
C ALA A 435 -4.97 -27.54 -17.73
N LYS A 436 -3.88 -28.27 -17.43
CA LYS A 436 -2.67 -27.66 -16.86
C LYS A 436 -1.94 -26.82 -17.89
N GLY A 437 -1.53 -25.61 -17.53
CA GLY A 437 -0.72 -24.76 -18.40
C GLY A 437 -0.36 -23.41 -17.80
N LYS A 438 0.57 -22.74 -18.46
CA LYS A 438 1.00 -21.37 -18.12
C LYS A 438 0.38 -20.32 -19.02
N ALA A 439 0.13 -20.67 -20.28
CA ALA A 439 -0.50 -19.81 -21.28
C ALA A 439 -1.84 -20.44 -21.72
N LEU A 440 -2.95 -19.87 -21.27
CA LEU A 440 -4.30 -20.42 -21.45
C LEU A 440 -5.30 -19.33 -21.85
N ASP A 441 -6.25 -19.67 -22.72
CA ASP A 441 -7.49 -18.92 -22.93
C ASP A 441 -8.63 -19.77 -22.39
N ILE A 442 -9.35 -19.27 -21.38
CA ILE A 442 -10.40 -20.02 -20.68
C ILE A 442 -11.71 -19.26 -20.84
N GLU A 443 -12.74 -19.91 -21.37
CA GLU A 443 -14.10 -19.40 -21.37
C GLU A 443 -14.95 -20.23 -20.41
N ALA A 444 -15.57 -19.59 -19.42
CA ALA A 444 -16.39 -20.25 -18.42
C ALA A 444 -17.75 -19.57 -18.24
N THR A 445 -18.82 -20.37 -18.15
CA THR A 445 -20.18 -19.91 -17.84
C THR A 445 -20.71 -20.64 -16.63
N PHE A 446 -21.15 -19.88 -15.64
CA PHE A 446 -21.73 -20.37 -14.40
C PHE A 446 -23.20 -19.97 -14.31
N SER A 447 -24.04 -20.90 -13.85
CA SER A 447 -25.39 -20.61 -13.37
C SER A 447 -25.37 -20.54 -11.85
N LEU A 448 -25.82 -19.42 -11.30
CA LEU A 448 -25.88 -19.15 -9.86
C LEU A 448 -26.80 -20.18 -9.18
N LYS A 449 -26.43 -20.58 -7.96
CA LYS A 449 -27.32 -21.24 -7.01
C LYS A 449 -27.23 -20.53 -5.67
N ASP A 450 -26.62 -21.16 -4.67
CA ASP A 450 -26.58 -20.74 -3.26
C ASP A 450 -25.15 -20.59 -2.72
N ALA A 451 -24.10 -20.68 -3.55
CA ALA A 451 -22.73 -20.41 -3.13
C ALA A 451 -22.51 -18.92 -2.87
N ASP A 452 -21.86 -18.58 -1.74
CA ASP A 452 -21.43 -17.22 -1.42
C ASP A 452 -20.44 -16.71 -2.48
N ARG A 453 -19.45 -17.54 -2.79
CA ARG A 453 -18.42 -17.28 -3.80
C ARG A 453 -18.16 -18.50 -4.66
N PHE A 454 -17.83 -18.28 -5.92
CA PHE A 454 -17.45 -19.36 -6.84
C PHE A 454 -16.57 -18.85 -7.98
N GLY A 455 -15.89 -19.76 -8.66
CA GLY A 455 -15.12 -19.39 -9.85
C GLY A 455 -14.05 -20.41 -10.21
N LEU A 456 -12.93 -19.92 -10.72
CA LEU A 456 -11.77 -20.70 -11.09
C LEU A 456 -10.54 -20.27 -10.29
N LYS A 457 -9.67 -21.23 -9.97
CA LYS A 457 -8.32 -20.98 -9.48
C LYS A 457 -7.35 -21.37 -10.59
N VAL A 458 -6.47 -20.47 -10.99
CA VAL A 458 -5.45 -20.72 -12.02
C VAL A 458 -4.06 -20.68 -11.42
N ARG A 459 -3.09 -21.21 -12.16
CA ARG A 459 -1.69 -21.31 -11.71
C ARG A 459 -1.58 -21.91 -10.31
N THR A 460 -2.39 -22.95 -10.02
CA THR A 460 -2.34 -23.61 -8.71
C THR A 460 -1.15 -24.57 -8.63
N GLY A 461 -0.43 -24.60 -7.52
CA GLY A 461 0.76 -25.45 -7.37
C GLY A 461 1.09 -25.89 -5.94
N ALA A 462 2.36 -26.25 -5.73
CA ALA A 462 2.88 -26.60 -4.41
C ALA A 462 2.83 -25.40 -3.46
N GLY A 463 2.92 -25.63 -2.14
CA GLY A 463 2.80 -24.55 -1.15
C GLY A 463 1.42 -23.86 -1.10
N GLY A 464 0.47 -24.35 -1.90
CA GLY A 464 -0.85 -23.73 -2.08
C GLY A 464 -0.78 -22.40 -2.85
N GLU A 465 0.20 -22.24 -3.73
CA GLU A 465 0.16 -21.16 -4.73
C GLU A 465 -1.13 -21.23 -5.54
N GLU A 466 -1.79 -20.09 -5.73
CA GLU A 466 -2.99 -19.94 -6.55
C GLU A 466 -3.27 -18.47 -6.89
N THR A 467 -3.90 -18.25 -8.03
CA THR A 467 -4.61 -16.99 -8.33
C THR A 467 -6.10 -17.32 -8.42
N VAL A 468 -6.90 -16.72 -7.54
CA VAL A 468 -8.34 -17.01 -7.46
C VAL A 468 -9.11 -15.98 -8.27
N ILE A 469 -9.88 -16.44 -9.25
CA ILE A 469 -10.72 -15.63 -10.11
C ILE A 469 -12.17 -16.02 -9.81
N GLY A 470 -12.89 -15.17 -9.10
CA GLY A 470 -14.18 -15.52 -8.53
C GLY A 470 -15.27 -14.50 -8.72
N TYR A 471 -16.47 -14.88 -8.30
CA TYR A 471 -17.64 -14.04 -8.24
C TYR A 471 -18.21 -14.08 -6.82
N ASP A 472 -18.37 -12.92 -6.20
CA ASP A 472 -19.04 -12.77 -4.90
C ASP A 472 -20.52 -12.46 -5.14
N THR A 473 -21.39 -13.34 -4.67
CA THR A 473 -22.84 -13.22 -4.89
C THR A 473 -23.49 -12.15 -4.01
N THR A 474 -22.87 -11.78 -2.91
CA THR A 474 -23.36 -10.75 -1.98
C THR A 474 -23.08 -9.37 -2.54
N THR A 475 -21.84 -9.11 -2.97
CA THR A 475 -21.45 -7.81 -3.52
C THR A 475 -21.76 -7.67 -5.01
N GLN A 476 -22.02 -8.79 -5.71
CA GLN A 476 -22.18 -8.87 -7.16
C GLN A 476 -20.94 -8.39 -7.91
N GLU A 477 -19.76 -8.84 -7.46
CA GLU A 477 -18.47 -8.43 -7.99
C GLU A 477 -17.71 -9.63 -8.55
N LEU A 478 -17.11 -9.43 -9.71
CA LEU A 478 -15.96 -10.22 -10.15
C LEU A 478 -14.77 -9.84 -9.27
N TYR A 479 -13.95 -10.81 -8.89
CA TYR A 479 -12.70 -10.53 -8.20
C TYR A 479 -11.53 -11.37 -8.70
N VAL A 480 -10.32 -10.83 -8.54
CA VAL A 480 -9.04 -11.54 -8.68
C VAL A 480 -8.29 -11.40 -7.37
N ASP A 481 -7.99 -12.51 -6.72
CA ASP A 481 -7.15 -12.60 -5.53
C ASP A 481 -5.79 -13.16 -5.92
N ARG A 482 -4.76 -12.33 -5.79
CA ARG A 482 -3.36 -12.67 -6.07
C ARG A 482 -2.49 -12.73 -4.81
N THR A 483 -3.09 -12.75 -3.62
CA THR A 483 -2.35 -12.79 -2.34
C THR A 483 -1.42 -14.01 -2.20
N ARG A 484 -1.70 -15.08 -2.95
CA ARG A 484 -0.93 -16.33 -2.96
C ARG A 484 -0.44 -16.73 -4.35
N SER A 485 -0.24 -15.77 -5.26
CA SER A 485 0.04 -16.04 -6.67
C SER A 485 1.51 -16.39 -6.98
N GLY A 486 2.29 -16.86 -6.01
CA GLY A 486 3.74 -17.10 -6.11
C GLY A 486 4.58 -16.06 -5.38
N ALA A 487 5.62 -15.53 -6.04
CA ALA A 487 6.40 -14.42 -5.52
C ALA A 487 5.51 -13.17 -5.38
N VAL A 488 5.40 -12.66 -4.16
CA VAL A 488 4.57 -11.50 -3.79
C VAL A 488 5.26 -10.56 -2.78
N ASP A 489 6.39 -10.99 -2.24
CA ASP A 489 7.15 -10.35 -1.16
C ASP A 489 8.11 -9.26 -1.66
N PHE A 490 8.35 -9.15 -2.96
CA PHE A 490 9.18 -8.09 -3.56
C PHE A 490 8.60 -6.68 -3.38
N ASN A 491 7.31 -6.54 -3.04
CA ASN A 491 6.69 -5.27 -2.68
C ASN A 491 5.42 -5.48 -1.85
N SER A 492 5.30 -4.78 -0.72
CA SER A 492 4.17 -4.93 0.22
C SER A 492 2.80 -4.55 -0.37
N THR A 493 2.78 -3.70 -1.41
CA THR A 493 1.54 -3.30 -2.10
C THR A 493 1.13 -4.28 -3.20
N PHE A 494 1.98 -5.25 -3.56
CA PHE A 494 1.67 -6.22 -4.61
C PHE A 494 0.52 -7.17 -4.23
N PRO A 495 0.58 -7.95 -3.12
CA PRO A 495 -0.48 -8.88 -2.77
C PRO A 495 -1.80 -8.12 -2.50
N GLY A 496 -2.93 -8.69 -2.97
CA GLY A 496 -4.24 -8.10 -2.72
C GLY A 496 -5.35 -8.73 -3.55
N VAL A 497 -6.55 -8.18 -3.38
CA VAL A 497 -7.77 -8.58 -4.09
C VAL A 497 -8.31 -7.38 -4.87
N GLN A 498 -8.48 -7.56 -6.17
CA GLN A 498 -9.06 -6.56 -7.08
C GLN A 498 -10.51 -6.96 -7.35
N THR A 499 -11.43 -6.00 -7.39
CA THR A 499 -12.87 -6.24 -7.57
C THR A 499 -13.46 -5.35 -8.66
N ALA A 500 -14.33 -5.92 -9.47
CA ALA A 500 -15.06 -5.21 -10.53
C ALA A 500 -16.57 -5.49 -10.43
N PRO A 501 -17.44 -4.47 -10.46
CA PRO A 501 -18.89 -4.68 -10.45
C PRO A 501 -19.35 -5.50 -11.66
N LEU A 502 -20.02 -6.62 -11.41
CA LEU A 502 -20.53 -7.50 -12.47
C LEU A 502 -21.89 -8.09 -12.10
N LYS A 503 -22.95 -7.58 -12.73
CA LYS A 503 -24.30 -8.15 -12.51
C LYS A 503 -24.47 -9.46 -13.27
N ALA A 504 -24.97 -10.49 -12.59
CA ALA A 504 -25.38 -11.72 -13.24
C ALA A 504 -26.55 -11.45 -14.21
N LYS A 505 -26.47 -11.98 -15.43
CA LYS A 505 -27.51 -11.83 -16.46
C LYS A 505 -28.27 -13.13 -16.60
N ASN A 506 -29.58 -13.11 -16.35
CA ASN A 506 -30.46 -14.29 -16.35
C ASN A 506 -29.93 -15.40 -15.42
N GLY A 507 -29.46 -15.02 -14.23
CA GLY A 507 -28.88 -15.94 -13.25
C GLY A 507 -27.53 -16.54 -13.67
N LYS A 508 -26.84 -15.95 -14.64
CA LYS A 508 -25.55 -16.45 -15.14
C LYS A 508 -24.43 -15.41 -15.06
N VAL A 509 -23.23 -15.92 -14.81
CA VAL A 509 -21.96 -15.18 -14.91
C VAL A 509 -21.12 -15.84 -16.00
N LYS A 510 -20.58 -15.01 -16.90
CA LYS A 510 -19.70 -15.44 -18.00
C LYS A 510 -18.35 -14.78 -17.81
N LEU A 511 -17.29 -15.56 -17.93
CA LEU A 511 -15.91 -15.11 -17.81
C LEU A 511 -15.13 -15.58 -19.04
N ARG A 512 -14.28 -14.72 -19.57
CA ARG A 512 -13.13 -15.11 -20.40
C ARG A 512 -11.87 -14.72 -19.66
N ILE A 513 -10.95 -15.65 -19.46
CA ILE A 513 -9.73 -15.49 -18.68
C ILE A 513 -8.56 -15.82 -19.58
N LEU A 514 -7.67 -14.86 -19.79
CA LEU A 514 -6.37 -15.10 -20.39
C LEU A 514 -5.36 -15.25 -19.26
N VAL A 515 -4.68 -16.39 -19.23
CA VAL A 515 -3.56 -16.66 -18.32
C VAL A 515 -2.30 -16.67 -19.16
N ASP A 516 -1.26 -15.97 -18.73
CA ASP A 516 0.08 -16.09 -19.29
C ASP A 516 1.10 -16.37 -18.18
N TRP A 517 2.38 -16.51 -18.55
CA TRP A 517 3.47 -16.88 -17.64
C TRP A 517 3.51 -16.02 -16.38
N SER A 518 3.21 -14.72 -16.48
CA SER A 518 3.20 -13.80 -15.34
C SER A 518 2.01 -12.82 -15.36
N SER A 519 0.85 -13.23 -15.88
CA SER A 519 -0.35 -12.39 -15.88
C SER A 519 -1.67 -13.16 -15.91
N VAL A 520 -2.73 -12.49 -15.46
CA VAL A 520 -4.13 -12.84 -15.67
C VAL A 520 -4.92 -11.62 -16.17
N GLU A 521 -5.66 -11.79 -17.26
CA GLU A 521 -6.61 -10.79 -17.76
C GLU A 521 -8.01 -11.41 -17.81
N VAL A 522 -8.93 -10.88 -16.99
CA VAL A 522 -10.27 -11.43 -16.80
C VAL A 522 -11.32 -10.49 -17.37
N PHE A 523 -12.12 -11.00 -18.30
CA PHE A 523 -13.20 -10.27 -18.98
C PHE A 523 -14.56 -10.85 -18.56
N GLY A 524 -15.26 -10.12 -17.70
CA GLY A 524 -16.57 -10.44 -17.16
C GLY A 524 -17.72 -10.02 -18.07
N GLY A 525 -18.74 -10.88 -18.16
CA GLY A 525 -19.96 -10.64 -18.92
C GLY A 525 -19.71 -10.57 -20.41
N SER A 526 -19.94 -9.39 -20.98
CA SER A 526 -19.67 -9.03 -22.37
C SER A 526 -18.40 -8.20 -22.53
N GLY A 527 -17.63 -7.96 -21.45
CA GLY A 527 -16.46 -7.08 -21.40
C GLY A 527 -16.69 -5.78 -20.61
N GLU A 528 -17.80 -5.66 -19.86
CA GLU A 528 -18.12 -4.50 -19.02
C GLU A 528 -17.36 -4.47 -17.68
N ALA A 529 -16.79 -5.59 -17.26
CA ALA A 529 -15.98 -5.72 -16.06
C ALA A 529 -14.66 -6.38 -16.46
N VAL A 530 -13.53 -5.68 -16.33
CA VAL A 530 -12.21 -6.19 -16.67
C VAL A 530 -11.26 -6.01 -15.50
N ILE A 531 -10.49 -7.04 -15.21
CA ILE A 531 -9.42 -7.02 -14.20
C ILE A 531 -8.15 -7.57 -14.83
N THR A 532 -7.07 -6.80 -14.76
CA THR A 532 -5.74 -7.18 -15.22
C THR A 532 -4.72 -7.10 -14.11
N ASP A 533 -4.10 -8.22 -13.81
CA ASP A 533 -3.08 -8.31 -12.79
C ASP A 533 -1.89 -9.15 -13.27
N GLN A 534 -0.70 -8.69 -12.95
CA GLN A 534 0.50 -9.52 -12.97
C GLN A 534 0.45 -10.53 -11.82
N ILE A 535 1.06 -11.69 -12.05
CA ILE A 535 1.27 -12.75 -11.07
C ILE A 535 2.67 -13.34 -11.29
N PHE A 536 3.34 -13.85 -10.25
CA PHE A 536 4.68 -14.45 -10.39
C PHE A 536 4.76 -15.87 -9.79
N PRO A 537 3.93 -16.81 -10.28
CA PRO A 537 3.86 -18.19 -9.80
C PRO A 537 5.11 -19.01 -10.16
N ASP A 538 5.39 -20.05 -9.36
CA ASP A 538 6.39 -21.06 -9.71
C ASP A 538 6.06 -21.66 -11.10
N PRO A 539 7.06 -21.91 -11.97
CA PRO A 539 6.82 -22.51 -13.29
C PRO A 539 6.10 -23.88 -13.26
N ALA A 540 6.18 -24.62 -12.16
CA ALA A 540 5.45 -25.87 -11.92
C ALA A 540 3.99 -25.65 -11.48
N SER A 541 3.63 -24.46 -11.02
CA SER A 541 2.26 -24.06 -10.67
C SER A 541 1.43 -23.85 -11.92
N GLN A 542 0.87 -24.95 -12.44
CA GLN A 542 0.16 -25.01 -13.72
C GLN A 542 -1.30 -25.46 -13.57
N GLY A 543 -1.76 -25.74 -12.35
CA GLY A 543 -3.09 -26.31 -12.15
C GLY A 543 -4.22 -25.31 -12.39
N VAL A 544 -5.38 -25.86 -12.77
CA VAL A 544 -6.65 -25.14 -12.90
C VAL A 544 -7.72 -25.88 -12.10
N GLN A 545 -8.38 -25.18 -11.19
CA GLN A 545 -9.43 -25.72 -10.33
C GLN A 545 -10.72 -24.91 -10.48
N VAL A 546 -11.85 -25.55 -10.19
CA VAL A 546 -13.15 -24.91 -10.01
C VAL A 546 -13.53 -24.99 -8.54
N PHE A 547 -14.12 -23.92 -8.01
CA PHE A 547 -14.51 -23.88 -6.61
C PHE A 547 -15.90 -23.28 -6.39
N ALA A 548 -16.48 -23.60 -5.24
CA ALA A 548 -17.64 -22.96 -4.65
C ALA A 548 -17.48 -22.93 -3.12
N GLU A 549 -17.83 -21.82 -2.50
CA GLU A 549 -17.75 -21.59 -1.05
C GLU A 549 -19.16 -21.51 -0.47
N ASN A 550 -19.37 -22.15 0.69
CA ASN A 550 -20.61 -22.08 1.49
C ASN A 550 -21.91 -22.29 0.71
N GLY A 551 -21.90 -23.20 -0.27
CA GLY A 551 -23.06 -23.50 -1.09
C GLY A 551 -22.64 -24.13 -2.40
N SER A 552 -23.47 -23.99 -3.42
CA SER A 552 -23.23 -24.62 -4.72
C SER A 552 -23.29 -23.65 -5.90
N VAL A 553 -22.61 -24.03 -6.97
CA VAL A 553 -22.74 -23.41 -8.29
C VAL A 553 -22.81 -24.50 -9.34
N LYS A 554 -23.44 -24.19 -10.48
CA LYS A 554 -23.33 -25.03 -11.67
C LYS A 554 -22.39 -24.35 -12.67
N LEU A 555 -21.26 -25.00 -12.98
CA LEU A 555 -20.47 -24.71 -14.16
C LEU A 555 -21.21 -25.30 -15.37
N ASP A 556 -21.88 -24.45 -16.15
CA ASP A 556 -22.59 -24.87 -17.36
C ASP A 556 -21.61 -25.37 -18.40
N LYS A 557 -20.53 -24.61 -18.63
CA LYS A 557 -19.46 -24.95 -19.56
C LYS A 557 -18.18 -24.21 -19.19
N ALA A 558 -17.05 -24.91 -19.21
CA ALA A 558 -15.72 -24.35 -19.31
C ALA A 558 -15.02 -24.93 -20.56
N VAL A 559 -14.35 -24.09 -21.33
CA VAL A 559 -13.45 -24.49 -22.42
C VAL A 559 -12.10 -23.85 -22.16
N VAL A 560 -11.05 -24.67 -22.23
CA VAL A 560 -9.66 -24.25 -22.02
C VAL A 560 -8.89 -24.56 -23.30
N TRP A 561 -8.27 -23.53 -23.87
CA TRP A 561 -7.31 -23.65 -24.95
C TRP A 561 -5.92 -23.33 -24.41
N HIS A 562 -4.93 -24.17 -24.71
CA HIS A 562 -3.53 -23.78 -24.61
C HIS A 562 -3.20 -22.77 -25.70
N LEU A 563 -2.36 -21.80 -25.37
CA LEU A 563 -1.88 -20.80 -26.31
C LEU A 563 -0.45 -21.11 -26.73
N ASP A 564 -0.21 -21.09 -28.04
CA ASP A 564 1.12 -21.11 -28.62
C ASP A 564 1.80 -19.74 -28.44
N SER A 565 3.13 -19.75 -28.44
CA SER A 565 3.93 -18.53 -28.35
C SER A 565 3.70 -17.62 -29.55
N ALA A 566 3.52 -16.32 -29.31
CA ALA A 566 3.54 -15.30 -30.36
C ALA A 566 4.98 -14.97 -30.83
N HIS A 567 6.00 -15.33 -30.04
CA HIS A 567 7.40 -15.29 -30.44
C HIS A 567 7.73 -16.52 -31.28
N LYS A 568 8.27 -16.29 -32.47
CA LYS A 568 8.70 -17.33 -33.41
C LYS A 568 10.07 -17.87 -33.08
#